data_AF-X1AFD5-F1
#
_entry.id   AF-X1AFD5-F1
#
_cell.length_a   1.000
_cell.length_b   1.000
_cell.length_c   1.000
_cell.angle_alpha   90.00
_cell.angle_beta   90.00
_cell.angle_gamma   90.00
#
_symmetry.space_group_name_H-M   'P 1'
#
loop_
_entity.id
_entity.type
_entity.pdbx_description
1 polymer ?
#
loop_
_entity_poly.entity_id
_entity_poly.type
_entity_poly.pdbx_seq_one_letter_code
_entity_poly.pdbx_strand_id
1 'polypeptide(L)' 'MGRLPKGTLTKLSEISGLPAAYLSDLANTTKRPGRERALHLENSCTKLGLDISATDWLFGSSNKIKAALESTSR' A
#
# COMPACT_ATOMS: atom_id res chain seq x y z
N MET A 1 -16.70 -3.53 6.95
CA MET A 1 -15.31 -3.56 6.46
C MET A 1 -15.31 -3.14 4.99
N GLY A 2 -14.75 -1.98 4.66
CA GLY A 2 -14.71 -1.44 3.30
C GLY A 2 -13.79 -2.27 2.39
N ARG A 3 -14.25 -2.56 1.16
CA ARG A 3 -13.44 -3.19 0.13
C ARG A 3 -12.52 -2.13 -0.49
N LEU A 4 -11.21 -2.17 -0.19
CA LEU A 4 -10.25 -2.52 -1.24
C LEU A 4 -10.63 -2.09 -2.67
N PRO A 5 -10.44 -0.84 -3.15
CA PRO A 5 -10.62 -0.57 -4.57
C PRO A 5 -9.63 -1.47 -5.33
N LYS A 6 -10.16 -2.49 -6.02
CA LYS A 6 -9.34 -3.50 -6.73
C LYS A 6 -8.32 -2.84 -7.67
N GLY A 7 -8.67 -1.68 -8.24
CA GLY A 7 -7.80 -0.91 -9.12
C GLY A 7 -6.51 -0.41 -8.47
N THR A 8 -6.53 0.03 -7.20
CA THR A 8 -5.33 0.62 -6.56
C THR A 8 -4.27 -0.44 -6.29
N LEU A 9 -4.66 -1.61 -5.79
CA LEU A 9 -3.72 -2.70 -5.52
C LEU A 9 -3.14 -3.30 -6.81
N THR A 10 -3.93 -3.40 -7.87
CA THR A 10 -3.43 -3.84 -9.18
C THR A 10 -2.41 -2.84 -9.75
N LYS A 11 -2.73 -1.54 -9.74
CA LYS A 11 -1.79 -0.49 -10.20
C LYS A 11 -0.51 -0.47 -9.36
N LEU A 12 -0.63 -0.62 -8.04
CA LEU A 12 0.53 -0.70 -7.15
C LEU A 12 1.35 -1.96 -7.43
N SER A 13 0.71 -3.08 -7.76
CA SER A 13 1.37 -4.32 -8.17
C SER A 13 2.20 -4.14 -9.44
N GLU A 14 1.63 -3.48 -10.45
CA GLU A 14 2.31 -3.17 -11.72
C GLU A 14 3.55 -2.26 -11.52
N ILE A 15 3.45 -1.25 -10.65
CA ILE A 15 4.54 -0.29 -10.41
C ILE A 15 5.61 -0.82 -9.46
N SER A 16 5.22 -1.57 -8.43
CA SER A 16 6.16 -2.10 -7.43
C SER A 16 6.76 -3.45 -7.82
N GLY A 17 6.20 -4.13 -8.82
CA GLY A 17 6.55 -5.50 -9.16
C GLY A 17 6.18 -6.53 -8.09
N LEU A 18 5.45 -6.11 -7.03
CA LEU A 18 5.03 -6.99 -5.95
C LEU A 18 3.66 -7.59 -6.26
N PRO A 19 3.40 -8.87 -5.92
CA PRO A 19 2.09 -9.47 -6.14
C PRO A 19 0.98 -8.74 -5.37
N ALA A 20 -0.17 -8.51 -6.02
CA ALA A 20 -1.34 -7.90 -5.38
C ALA A 20 -1.78 -8.60 -4.08
N ALA A 21 -1.63 -9.93 -4.00
CA ALA A 21 -1.91 -10.68 -2.78
C ALA A 21 -0.98 -10.28 -1.62
N TYR A 22 0.32 -10.09 -1.91
CA TYR A 22 1.29 -9.63 -0.92
C TYR A 22 1.02 -8.19 -0.50
N LEU A 23 0.67 -7.30 -1.44
CA LEU A 23 0.28 -5.93 -1.11
C LEU A 23 -0.98 -5.88 -0.23
N SER A 24 -1.93 -6.79 -0.47
CA SER A 24 -3.10 -6.97 0.38
C SER A 24 -2.71 -7.43 1.79
N ASP A 25 -1.76 -8.36 1.94
CA ASP A 25 -1.25 -8.76 3.26
C ASP A 25 -0.64 -7.57 4.01
N LEU A 26 0.15 -6.74 3.32
CA LEU A 26 0.74 -5.54 3.90
C LEU A 26 -0.34 -4.52 4.33
N ALA A 27 -1.33 -4.27 3.47
CA ALA A 27 -2.42 -3.35 3.76
C ALA A 27 -3.31 -3.83 4.91
N ASN A 28 -3.42 -5.14 5.11
CA ASN A 28 -4.09 -5.76 6.24
C ASN A 28 -3.20 -5.90 7.48
N THR A 29 -1.93 -5.49 7.41
CA THR A 29 -0.92 -5.65 8.47
C THR A 29 -0.73 -7.10 8.94
N THR A 30 -1.15 -8.09 8.14
CA THR A 30 -0.88 -9.52 8.39
C THR A 30 0.59 -9.85 8.14
N LYS A 31 1.23 -9.06 7.27
CA LYS A 31 2.68 -9.02 7.07
C LYS A 31 3.19 -7.59 7.16
N ARG A 32 4.47 -7.45 7.51
CA ARG A 32 5.18 -6.16 7.49
C ARG A 32 6.31 -6.23 6.47
N PRO A 33 6.54 -5.17 5.68
CA PRO A 33 7.70 -5.12 4.82
C PRO A 33 8.96 -4.85 5.66
N GLY A 34 10.13 -5.25 5.15
CA GLY A 34 11.39 -4.73 5.66
C GLY A 34 11.60 -3.27 5.26
N ARG A 35 12.61 -2.61 5.85
CA ARG A 35 12.89 -1.18 5.65
C ARG A 35 13.08 -0.79 4.17
N GLU A 36 13.91 -1.54 3.43
CA GLU A 36 14.15 -1.28 2.00
C GLU A 36 12.86 -1.40 1.18
N ARG A 37 12.05 -2.41 1.49
CA ARG A 37 10.77 -2.63 0.79
C ARG A 37 9.74 -1.58 1.14
N ALA A 38 9.75 -1.05 2.36
CA ALA A 38 8.89 0.07 2.75
C ALA A 38 9.22 1.35 1.97
N LEU A 39 10.51 1.67 1.79
CA LEU A 39 10.95 2.78 0.94
C LEU A 39 10.56 2.57 -0.54
N HIS A 40 10.68 1.33 -1.03
CA HIS A 40 10.20 1.03 -2.38
C HIS A 40 8.69 1.25 -2.50
N LEU A 41 7.90 0.79 -1.52
CA LEU A 41 6.44 0.96 -1.53
C LEU A 41 6.04 2.43 -1.46
N GLU A 42 6.70 3.24 -0.63
CA GLU A 42 6.51 4.70 -0.57
C GLU A 42 6.73 5.35 -1.94
N ASN A 43 7.83 5.01 -2.62
CA ASN A 43 8.10 5.50 -3.97
C ASN A 43 7.03 5.07 -4.98
N SER A 44 6.58 3.80 -4.92
CA SER A 44 5.52 3.28 -5.78
C SER A 44 4.16 3.94 -5.50
N CYS A 45 3.85 4.22 -4.22
CA CYS A 45 2.66 4.95 -3.80
C CYS A 45 2.69 6.40 -4.30
N THR A 46 3.83 7.08 -4.13
CA THR A 46 4.03 8.46 -4.59
C THR A 46 3.82 8.60 -6.10
N LYS A 47 4.30 7.63 -6.90
CA LYS A 47 4.05 7.58 -8.36
C LYS A 47 2.57 7.45 -8.73
N LEU A 48 1.75 6.91 -7.82
CA LEU A 48 0.30 6.81 -7.96
C LEU A 48 -0.45 8.00 -7.34
N GLY A 49 0.27 9.00 -6.81
CA GLY A 49 -0.33 10.10 -6.06
C GLY A 49 -0.90 9.69 -4.70
N LEU A 50 -0.43 8.57 -4.15
CA LEU A 50 -0.80 8.09 -2.83
C LEU A 50 0.21 8.56 -1.79
N ASP A 51 -0.29 9.21 -0.74
CA ASP A 51 0.52 9.63 0.41
C ASP A 51 0.56 8.51 1.46
N ILE A 52 1.49 7.56 1.26
CA ILE A 52 1.77 6.48 2.23
C ILE A 52 3.27 6.41 2.44
N SER A 53 3.70 6.85 3.62
CA SER A 53 5.12 6.87 3.96
C SER A 53 5.67 5.46 4.23
N ALA A 54 6.99 5.30 4.13
CA ALA A 54 7.65 4.05 4.53
C ALA A 54 7.37 3.72 6.01
N THR A 55 7.28 4.74 6.87
CA THR A 55 6.93 4.61 8.28
C THR A 55 5.53 4.03 8.47
N ASP A 56 4.57 4.42 7.63
CA ASP A 56 3.21 3.88 7.67
C ASP A 56 3.16 2.41 7.27
N TRP A 57 3.95 2.01 6.28
CA TRP A 57 4.09 0.60 5.91
C TRP A 57 4.70 -0.24 7.04
N LEU A 58 5.72 0.30 7.71
CA LEU A 58 6.44 -0.40 8.78
C LEU A 58 5.61 -0.50 10.07
N PHE A 59 4.94 0.59 10.48
CA PHE A 59 4.36 0.72 11.83
C PHE A 59 2.89 1.16 11.84
N GLY A 60 2.36 1.63 10.70
CA GLY A 60 0.98 2.10 10.60
C GLY A 60 -0.05 0.99 10.84
N SER A 61 -1.27 1.38 11.21
CA SER A 61 -2.38 0.44 11.35
C SER A 61 -2.98 0.11 9.98
N SER A 62 -3.64 -1.06 9.88
CA SER A 62 -4.34 -1.46 8.65
C SER A 62 -5.38 -0.43 8.22
N ASN A 63 -6.09 0.20 9.17
CA ASN A 63 -7.06 1.26 8.86
C ASN A 63 -6.40 2.48 8.21
N LYS A 64 -5.23 2.91 8.71
CA LYS A 64 -4.51 4.07 8.13
C LYS A 64 -4.06 3.78 6.71
N ILE A 65 -3.45 2.61 6.48
CA ILE A 65 -2.95 2.21 5.17
C ILE A 65 -4.11 2.08 4.17
N LYS A 66 -5.21 1.45 4.58
CA LYS A 66 -6.39 1.27 3.73
C LYS A 66 -7.05 2.60 3.35
N ALA A 67 -7.22 3.50 4.31
CA ALA A 67 -7.79 4.83 4.05
C ALA A 67 -6.96 5.60 3.02
N ALA A 68 -5.62 5.52 3.10
CA ALA A 68 -4.75 6.15 2.13
C ALA A 68 -4.85 5.49 0.74
N LEU A 69 -4.94 4.16 0.65
CA LEU A 69 -5.17 3.44 -0.60
C LEU A 69 -6.55 3.73 -1.23
N GLU A 70 -7.55 4.07 -0.43
CA GLU A 70 -8.90 4.45 -0.88
C GLU A 70 -8.96 5.91 -1.38
N SER A 71 -8.03 6.77 -0.99
CA SER A 71 -8.04 8.20 -1.32
C SER A 71 -7.73 8.52 -2.79
N THR A 72 -7.37 7.52 -3.61
CA THR A 72 -7.05 7.67 -5.05
C THR A 72 -8.30 7.84 -5.94
N SER A 73 -9.51 7.74 -5.39
CA SER A 73 -10.75 7.65 -6.18
C SER A 73 -11.54 8.97 -6.32
N ARG A 74 -10.90 10.14 -6.20
CA ARG A 74 -11.53 11.45 -6.43
C ARG A 74 -10.96 12.16 -7.64
#